data_AF-A0A5N7CMN4-F1
#
_entry.id   AF-A0A5N7CMN4-F1
#
_cell.length_a   1.000
_cell.length_b   1.000
_cell.length_c   1.000
_cell.angle_alpha   90.00
_cell.angle_beta   90.00
_cell.angle_gamma   90.00
#
_symmetry.space_group_name_H-M   'P 1'
#
loop_
_entity.id
_entity.type
_entity.pdbx_description
1 polymer ?
#
loop_
_entity_poly.entity_id
_entity_poly.type
_entity_poly.pdbx_seq_one_letter_code
_entity_poly.pdbx_strand_id
1 'polypeptide(L)'
;MSYPGDMEHETKSSIEHKDKIHKTGNAILQSADTAILYEWWLRNHTELETKPWDKSQDAVKDKALGKTWRTEAPKAFYTATNSCMSFDEFSKVLSDNMFILKGNKTLPTCIDVSTFKYHLLYNAAPERTNQVLKHDAYNDAKLITAYSDDIQEWLQKYPIPSG
;
A
#
# COMPACT_ATOMS: atom_id res chain seq x y z
N MET A 1 -5.40 17.33 -38.36
CA MET A 1 -4.00 16.92 -38.63
C MET A 1 -3.39 16.57 -37.28
N SER A 2 -3.25 15.27 -36.97
CA SER A 2 -2.50 14.83 -35.79
C SER A 2 -1.00 14.91 -36.08
N TYR A 3 -0.20 15.39 -35.14
CA TYR A 3 1.23 15.53 -35.34
C TYR A 3 1.92 14.15 -35.27
N PRO A 4 3.00 13.91 -36.04
CA PRO A 4 3.73 12.63 -36.02
C PRO A 4 4.22 12.21 -34.61
N GLY A 5 4.42 13.17 -33.70
CA GLY A 5 4.81 12.91 -32.31
C GLY A 5 3.69 12.34 -31.43
N ASP A 6 2.42 12.52 -31.80
CA ASP A 6 1.27 12.03 -31.02
C ASP A 6 1.13 10.50 -31.15
N MET A 7 1.40 9.95 -32.34
CA MET A 7 1.34 8.50 -32.58
C MET A 7 2.47 7.71 -31.90
N GLU A 8 3.67 8.28 -31.76
CA GLU A 8 4.79 7.63 -31.07
C GLU A 8 4.62 7.62 -29.54
N HIS A 9 3.99 8.66 -28.97
CA HIS A 9 3.68 8.74 -27.55
C HIS A 9 2.55 7.78 -27.15
N GLU A 10 1.49 7.67 -27.97
CA GLU A 10 0.39 6.74 -27.73
C GLU A 10 0.84 5.27 -27.79
N THR A 11 1.73 4.93 -28.72
CA THR A 11 2.26 3.56 -28.86
C THR A 11 3.18 3.16 -27.70
N LYS A 12 4.08 4.05 -27.25
CA LYS A 12 4.95 3.78 -26.08
C LYS A 12 4.15 3.62 -24.78
N SER A 13 3.18 4.51 -24.52
CA SER A 13 2.33 4.41 -23.33
C SER A 13 1.47 3.14 -23.34
N SER A 14 0.96 2.73 -24.50
CA SER A 14 0.20 1.48 -24.66
C SER A 14 1.05 0.23 -24.38
N ILE A 15 2.31 0.20 -24.84
CA ILE A 15 3.24 -0.90 -24.58
C ILE A 15 3.56 -1.01 -23.08
N GLU A 16 3.83 0.11 -22.41
CA GLU A 16 4.10 0.12 -20.96
C GLU A 16 2.89 -0.34 -20.12
N HIS A 17 1.68 0.02 -20.53
CA HIS A 17 0.46 -0.43 -19.86
C HIS A 17 0.29 -1.94 -19.99
N LYS A 18 0.49 -2.50 -21.19
CA LYS A 18 0.41 -3.94 -21.42
C LYS A 18 1.45 -4.73 -20.61
N ASP A 19 2.69 -4.23 -20.54
CA ASP A 19 3.73 -4.87 -19.73
C ASP A 19 3.36 -4.93 -18.23
N LYS A 20 2.78 -3.86 -17.67
CA LYS A 20 2.28 -3.84 -16.28
C LYS A 20 1.14 -4.83 -16.06
N ILE A 21 0.21 -4.94 -17.02
CA ILE A 21 -0.90 -5.91 -16.97
C ILE A 21 -0.35 -7.34 -17.01
N HIS A 22 0.58 -7.65 -17.90
CA HIS A 22 1.20 -8.97 -17.97
C HIS A 22 1.97 -9.34 -16.70
N LYS A 23 2.75 -8.40 -16.14
CA LYS A 23 3.45 -8.60 -14.85
C LYS A 23 2.48 -8.91 -13.72
N THR A 24 1.35 -8.21 -13.68
CA THR A 24 0.28 -8.45 -12.70
C THR A 24 -0.33 -9.84 -12.89
N GLY A 25 -0.61 -10.22 -14.13
CA GLY A 25 -1.11 -11.56 -14.45
C GLY A 25 -0.15 -12.66 -14.03
N ASN A 26 1.13 -12.53 -14.35
CA ASN A 26 2.16 -13.49 -13.94
C ASN A 26 2.22 -13.64 -12.42
N ALA A 27 2.12 -12.53 -11.66
CA ALA A 27 2.10 -12.57 -10.21
C ALA A 27 0.84 -13.30 -9.67
N ILE A 28 -0.34 -13.05 -10.27
CA ILE A 28 -1.59 -13.75 -9.90
C ILE A 28 -1.48 -15.25 -10.20
N LEU A 29 -0.93 -15.62 -11.36
CA LEU A 29 -0.76 -17.01 -11.77
C LEU A 29 0.23 -17.79 -10.88
N GLN A 30 1.19 -17.09 -10.28
CA GLN A 30 2.19 -17.66 -9.39
C GLN A 30 1.75 -17.72 -7.91
N SER A 31 0.70 -17.00 -7.53
CA SER A 31 0.19 -16.98 -6.16
C SER A 31 -0.82 -18.11 -5.92
N ALA A 32 -0.42 -19.12 -5.14
CA ALA A 32 -1.28 -20.24 -4.75
C ALA A 32 -2.44 -19.84 -3.82
N ASP A 33 -2.39 -18.64 -3.24
CA ASP A 33 -3.27 -18.23 -2.14
C ASP A 33 -4.61 -17.63 -2.60
N THR A 34 -4.83 -17.46 -3.91
CA THR A 34 -6.00 -16.73 -4.42
C THR A 34 -6.69 -17.41 -5.61
N ALA A 35 -7.14 -18.65 -5.45
CA ALA A 35 -7.89 -19.39 -6.48
C ALA A 35 -9.04 -18.59 -7.13
N ILE A 36 -9.75 -17.77 -6.35
CA ILE A 36 -10.84 -16.91 -6.84
C ILE A 36 -10.32 -15.78 -7.75
N LEU A 37 -9.17 -15.19 -7.44
CA LEU A 37 -8.55 -14.14 -8.25
C LEU A 37 -7.90 -14.74 -9.50
N TYR A 38 -7.26 -15.90 -9.36
CA TYR A 38 -6.71 -16.69 -10.45
C TYR A 38 -7.76 -17.03 -11.51
N GLU A 39 -8.87 -17.66 -11.11
CA GLU A 39 -9.97 -18.04 -12.00
C GLU A 39 -10.60 -16.83 -12.69
N TRP A 40 -10.70 -15.72 -11.96
CA TRP A 40 -11.19 -14.47 -12.53
C TRP A 40 -10.22 -13.90 -13.55
N TRP A 41 -8.91 -13.91 -13.26
CA TRP A 41 -7.89 -13.41 -14.17
C TRP A 41 -7.91 -14.16 -15.50
N LEU A 42 -7.95 -15.50 -15.47
CA LEU A 42 -8.02 -16.32 -16.68
C LEU A 42 -9.17 -15.91 -17.62
N ARG A 43 -10.31 -15.52 -17.06
CA ARG A 43 -11.52 -15.15 -17.82
C ARG A 43 -11.56 -13.69 -18.27
N ASN A 44 -10.82 -12.79 -17.61
CA ASN A 44 -11.00 -11.34 -17.77
C ASN A 44 -9.75 -10.62 -18.32
N HIS A 45 -8.56 -11.22 -18.28
CA HIS A 45 -7.30 -10.55 -18.63
C HIS A 45 -7.30 -9.92 -20.04
N THR A 46 -7.88 -10.60 -21.04
CA THR A 46 -7.95 -10.07 -22.41
C THR A 46 -8.74 -8.77 -22.50
N GLU A 47 -9.82 -8.62 -21.73
CA GLU A 47 -10.57 -7.37 -21.65
C GLU A 47 -9.74 -6.27 -20.96
N LEU A 48 -9.00 -6.62 -19.91
CA LEU A 48 -8.15 -5.69 -19.17
C LEU A 48 -6.99 -5.16 -20.02
N GLU A 49 -6.43 -5.95 -20.92
CA GLU A 49 -5.36 -5.54 -21.84
C GLU A 49 -5.79 -4.44 -22.84
N THR A 50 -7.10 -4.28 -23.05
CA THR A 50 -7.65 -3.20 -23.88
C THR A 50 -7.86 -1.89 -23.11
N LYS A 51 -7.78 -1.93 -21.77
CA LYS A 51 -8.05 -0.80 -20.90
C LYS A 51 -6.75 -0.09 -20.47
N PRO A 52 -6.82 1.21 -20.12
CA PRO A 52 -5.74 1.89 -19.44
C PRO A 52 -5.33 1.19 -18.15
N TRP A 53 -4.04 1.26 -17.79
CA TRP A 53 -3.47 0.57 -16.64
C TRP A 53 -4.22 0.86 -15.33
N ASP A 54 -4.65 2.10 -15.08
CA ASP A 54 -5.40 2.48 -13.89
C ASP A 54 -6.74 1.73 -13.78
N LYS A 55 -7.44 1.55 -14.90
CA LYS A 55 -8.71 0.81 -14.94
C LYS A 55 -8.50 -0.68 -14.73
N SER A 56 -7.43 -1.23 -15.28
CA SER A 56 -7.07 -2.65 -15.11
C SER A 56 -6.64 -2.93 -13.68
N GLN A 57 -5.83 -2.05 -13.09
CA GLN A 57 -5.42 -2.11 -11.69
C GLN A 57 -6.63 -2.03 -10.74
N ASP A 58 -7.56 -1.10 -11.00
CA ASP A 58 -8.78 -0.97 -10.22
C ASP A 58 -9.67 -2.21 -10.30
N ALA A 59 -9.82 -2.82 -11.48
CA ALA A 59 -10.59 -4.06 -11.64
C ALA A 59 -9.97 -5.23 -10.86
N VAL A 60 -8.64 -5.35 -10.88
CA VAL A 60 -7.91 -6.35 -10.08
C VAL A 60 -8.15 -6.12 -8.58
N LYS A 61 -8.06 -4.87 -8.11
CA LYS A 61 -8.33 -4.53 -6.70
C LYS A 61 -9.79 -4.76 -6.31
N ASP A 62 -10.75 -4.39 -7.16
CA ASP A 62 -12.18 -4.65 -6.92
C ASP A 62 -12.46 -6.14 -6.75
N LYS A 63 -11.74 -7.00 -7.48
CA LYS A 63 -11.85 -8.44 -7.34
C LYS A 63 -11.13 -8.99 -6.11
N ALA A 64 -9.91 -8.52 -5.85
CA ALA A 64 -9.07 -9.04 -4.77
C ALA A 64 -9.53 -8.57 -3.37
N LEU A 65 -10.01 -7.33 -3.27
CA LEU A 65 -10.28 -6.64 -2.01
C LEU A 65 -11.78 -6.32 -1.83
N GLY A 66 -12.60 -6.53 -2.85
CA GLY A 66 -14.00 -6.15 -2.89
C GLY A 66 -14.23 -4.68 -3.28
N LYS A 67 -15.41 -4.36 -3.81
CA LYS A 67 -15.72 -3.03 -4.39
C LYS A 67 -15.58 -1.85 -3.42
N THR A 68 -15.60 -2.10 -2.12
CA THR A 68 -15.49 -1.09 -1.06
C THR A 68 -14.04 -0.83 -0.63
N TRP A 69 -13.03 -1.43 -1.27
CA TRP A 69 -11.62 -1.25 -0.89
C TRP A 69 -11.19 0.22 -0.87
N ARG A 70 -11.78 1.07 -1.71
CA ARG A 70 -11.48 2.51 -1.77
C ARG A 70 -11.83 3.25 -0.47
N THR A 71 -12.79 2.75 0.31
CA THR A 71 -13.17 3.31 1.61
C THR A 71 -12.61 2.50 2.76
N GLU A 72 -12.55 1.17 2.62
CA GLU A 72 -12.02 0.31 3.68
C GLU A 72 -10.51 0.44 3.83
N ALA A 73 -9.73 0.61 2.77
CA ALA A 73 -8.28 0.75 2.88
C ALA A 73 -7.84 2.04 3.61
N PRO A 74 -8.38 3.24 3.29
CA PRO A 74 -8.10 4.43 4.08
C PRO A 74 -8.58 4.29 5.53
N LYS A 75 -9.77 3.73 5.75
CA LYS A 75 -10.30 3.51 7.10
C LYS A 75 -9.36 2.61 7.90
N ALA A 76 -9.02 1.44 7.38
CA ALA A 76 -8.10 0.51 8.02
C ALA A 76 -6.72 1.13 8.25
N PHE A 77 -6.21 1.92 7.29
CA PHE A 77 -4.97 2.65 7.46
C PHE A 77 -5.06 3.64 8.63
N TYR A 78 -6.04 4.54 8.63
CA TYR A 78 -6.13 5.64 9.60
C TYR A 78 -6.63 5.24 10.99
N THR A 79 -7.30 4.09 11.13
CA THR A 79 -7.85 3.64 12.42
C THR A 79 -7.15 2.43 13.03
N ALA A 80 -6.21 1.81 12.31
CA ALA A 80 -5.41 0.74 12.88
C ALA A 80 -4.62 1.25 14.10
N THR A 81 -4.72 0.51 15.19
CA THR A 81 -3.86 0.68 16.38
C THR A 81 -3.40 -0.71 16.82
N ASN A 82 -2.23 -0.81 17.44
CA ASN A 82 -1.75 -2.09 17.99
C ASN A 82 -2.29 -2.38 19.41
N SER A 83 -3.39 -1.76 19.82
CA SER A 83 -4.00 -1.99 21.14
C SER A 83 -4.58 -3.41 21.28
N CYS A 84 -4.97 -4.03 20.18
CA CYS A 84 -5.62 -5.35 20.15
C CYS A 84 -4.92 -6.36 19.21
N MET A 85 -3.69 -6.07 18.79
CA MET A 85 -2.91 -6.93 17.90
C MET A 85 -1.41 -6.80 18.21
N SER A 86 -0.61 -7.76 17.78
CA SER A 86 0.84 -7.66 17.89
C SER A 86 1.38 -6.48 17.07
N PHE A 87 2.59 -6.04 17.39
CA PHE A 87 3.22 -4.96 16.63
C PHE A 87 3.48 -5.34 15.16
N ASP A 88 3.84 -6.61 14.91
CA ASP A 88 4.11 -7.09 13.55
C ASP A 88 2.82 -7.15 12.73
N GLU A 89 1.70 -7.58 13.33
CA GLU A 89 0.38 -7.51 12.69
C GLU A 89 -0.03 -6.08 12.39
N PHE A 90 0.16 -5.15 13.34
CA PHE A 90 -0.13 -3.73 13.14
C PHE A 90 0.70 -3.12 12.01
N SER A 91 2.01 -3.35 12.02
CA SER A 91 2.92 -2.86 10.99
C SER A 91 2.56 -3.42 9.61
N LYS A 92 2.19 -4.71 9.56
CA LYS A 92 1.70 -5.36 8.36
C LYS A 92 0.40 -4.74 7.85
N VAL A 93 -0.59 -4.52 8.72
CA VAL A 93 -1.87 -3.87 8.35
C VAL A 93 -1.62 -2.49 7.76
N LEU A 94 -0.78 -1.68 8.40
CA LEU A 94 -0.45 -0.35 7.87
C LEU A 94 0.26 -0.43 6.52
N SER A 95 1.25 -1.32 6.37
CA SER A 95 2.03 -1.48 5.14
C SER A 95 1.18 -1.96 3.97
N ASP A 96 0.33 -2.96 4.20
CA ASP A 96 -0.57 -3.53 3.20
C ASP A 96 -1.58 -2.47 2.72
N ASN A 97 -2.20 -1.73 3.64
CA ASN A 97 -3.12 -0.65 3.28
C ASN A 97 -2.42 0.52 2.59
N MET A 98 -1.22 0.89 3.03
CA MET A 98 -0.39 1.89 2.35
C MET A 98 -0.11 1.52 0.90
N PHE A 99 0.22 0.25 0.64
CA PHE A 99 0.46 -0.26 -0.71
C PHE A 99 -0.79 -0.17 -1.59
N ILE A 100 -1.96 -0.53 -1.04
CA ILE A 100 -3.26 -0.40 -1.71
C ILE A 100 -3.52 1.07 -2.11
N LEU A 101 -3.22 2.01 -1.21
CA LEU A 101 -3.46 3.45 -1.38
C LEU A 101 -2.49 4.11 -2.37
N LYS A 102 -1.18 3.80 -2.32
CA LYS A 102 -0.17 4.35 -3.26
C LYS A 102 -0.51 4.07 -4.72
N GLY A 103 -1.13 2.92 -4.99
CA GLY A 103 -1.54 2.53 -6.34
C GLY A 103 -2.89 3.09 -6.77
N ASN A 104 -3.46 4.09 -6.10
CA ASN A 104 -4.76 4.66 -6.46
C ASN A 104 -4.62 6.14 -6.86
N LYS A 105 -4.74 6.44 -8.16
CA LYS A 105 -4.70 7.82 -8.68
C LYS A 105 -5.96 8.64 -8.38
N THR A 106 -7.05 8.00 -7.98
CA THR A 106 -8.33 8.67 -7.70
C THR A 106 -8.45 9.16 -6.26
N LEU A 107 -7.59 8.66 -5.35
CA LEU A 107 -7.55 9.16 -3.98
C LEU A 107 -6.66 10.42 -3.94
N PRO A 108 -7.18 11.54 -3.40
CA PRO A 108 -6.46 12.82 -3.39
C PRO A 108 -5.26 12.86 -2.44
N THR A 109 -4.96 11.78 -1.72
CA THR A 109 -3.86 11.69 -0.77
C THR A 109 -2.77 10.77 -1.29
N CYS A 110 -1.71 11.36 -1.85
CA CYS A 110 -0.42 10.70 -1.85
C CYS A 110 0.05 10.62 -0.39
N ILE A 111 -0.20 9.49 0.26
CA ILE A 111 0.42 9.23 1.55
C ILE A 111 1.92 9.12 1.25
N ASP A 112 2.69 10.12 1.65
CA ASP A 112 4.13 10.10 1.48
C ASP A 112 4.80 9.25 2.57
N VAL A 113 6.09 8.98 2.39
CA VAL A 113 6.88 8.17 3.33
C VAL A 113 6.88 8.81 4.73
N SER A 114 6.86 10.14 4.79
CA SER A 114 6.82 10.89 6.04
C SER A 114 5.52 10.69 6.79
N THR A 115 4.38 10.75 6.11
CA THR A 115 3.06 10.53 6.68
C THR A 115 2.97 9.12 7.22
N PHE A 116 3.50 8.12 6.50
CA PHE A 116 3.52 6.74 6.96
C PHE A 116 4.30 6.55 8.27
N LYS A 117 5.51 7.12 8.39
CA LYS A 117 6.31 6.95 9.62
C LYS A 117 5.68 7.63 10.84
N TYR A 118 5.05 8.80 10.66
CA TYR A 118 4.33 9.47 11.74
C TYR A 118 3.09 8.66 12.13
N HIS A 119 2.38 8.12 11.15
CA HIS A 119 1.21 7.29 11.39
C HIS A 119 1.57 6.00 12.15
N LEU A 120 2.71 5.39 11.83
CA LEU A 120 3.26 4.24 12.54
C LEU A 120 3.62 4.59 13.99
N LEU A 121 4.29 5.73 14.23
CA LEU A 121 4.70 6.16 15.57
C LEU A 121 3.51 6.53 16.46
N TYR A 122 2.57 7.31 15.93
CA TYR A 122 1.50 7.90 16.74
C TYR A 122 0.25 7.03 16.88
N ASN A 123 0.08 5.98 16.06
CA ASN A 123 -0.99 4.98 16.25
C ASN A 123 -0.49 3.66 16.86
N ALA A 124 0.81 3.57 17.16
CA ALA A 124 1.27 2.58 18.11
C ALA A 124 0.72 2.89 19.51
N ALA A 125 0.80 1.89 20.40
CA ALA A 125 0.21 1.96 21.71
C ALA A 125 0.85 3.12 22.48
N PRO A 126 0.05 3.93 23.18
CA PRO A 126 0.53 5.13 23.86
C PRO A 126 1.76 4.86 24.74
N GLU A 127 1.83 3.70 25.38
CA GLU A 127 2.96 3.27 26.21
C GLU A 127 4.26 3.19 25.40
N ARG A 128 4.23 2.56 24.22
CA ARG A 128 5.40 2.44 23.33
C ARG A 128 5.82 3.80 22.80
N THR A 129 4.85 4.55 22.29
CA THR A 129 5.09 5.89 21.75
C THR A 129 5.72 6.78 22.81
N ASN A 130 5.19 6.79 24.02
CA ASN A 130 5.74 7.56 25.13
C ASN A 130 7.17 7.12 25.49
N GLN A 131 7.50 5.83 25.44
CA GLN A 131 8.87 5.37 25.69
C GLN A 131 9.83 5.82 24.58
N VAL A 132 9.41 5.75 23.31
CA VAL A 132 10.20 6.27 22.18
C VAL A 132 10.45 7.77 22.35
N LEU A 133 9.41 8.55 22.65
CA LEU A 133 9.50 10.01 22.79
C LEU A 133 10.30 10.46 24.03
N LYS A 134 10.40 9.63 25.07
CA LYS A 134 11.15 9.93 26.30
C LYS A 134 12.60 9.45 26.28
N HIS A 135 12.97 8.57 25.36
CA HIS A 135 14.32 8.00 25.30
C HIS A 135 15.30 8.98 24.64
N ASP A 136 16.54 9.06 25.13
CA ASP A 136 17.63 9.93 24.61
C ASP A 136 17.97 9.73 23.11
N ALA A 137 17.43 8.66 22.51
CA ALA A 137 17.54 8.40 21.08
C ALA A 137 16.61 9.29 20.25
N TYR A 138 15.58 9.88 20.84
CA TYR A 138 14.63 10.78 20.21
C TYR A 138 15.10 12.23 20.29
N ASN A 139 15.32 12.84 19.13
CA ASN A 139 15.29 14.28 18.97
C ASN A 139 14.58 14.60 17.64
N ASP A 140 14.02 15.80 17.51
CA ASP A 140 13.22 16.16 16.34
C ASP A 140 13.98 15.96 15.03
N ALA A 141 15.30 16.23 15.02
CA ALA A 141 16.14 16.01 13.85
C ALA A 141 16.20 14.53 13.43
N LYS A 142 16.34 13.61 14.38
CA LYS A 142 16.34 12.16 14.12
C LYS A 142 14.98 11.68 13.66
N LEU A 143 13.89 12.18 14.24
CA LEU A 143 12.55 11.82 13.76
C LEU A 143 12.33 12.30 12.32
N ILE A 144 12.78 13.50 11.98
CA ILE A 144 12.67 14.07 10.63
C ILE A 144 13.45 13.25 9.61
N THR A 145 14.66 12.77 9.94
CA THR A 145 15.49 11.98 9.01
C THR A 145 15.24 10.48 9.05
N ALA A 146 14.56 9.97 10.06
CA ALA A 146 14.25 8.54 10.19
C ALA A 146 13.40 8.02 9.03
N TYR A 147 13.69 6.78 8.62
CA TYR A 147 12.85 5.96 7.77
C TYR A 147 11.81 5.20 8.60
N SER A 148 10.86 4.57 7.92
CA SER A 148 9.82 3.78 8.57
C SER A 148 10.39 2.60 9.36
N ASP A 149 11.47 1.99 8.85
CA ASP A 149 12.16 0.87 9.50
C ASP A 149 12.80 1.31 10.82
N ASP A 150 13.41 2.50 10.87
CA ASP A 150 13.95 3.06 12.13
C ASP A 150 12.84 3.20 13.18
N ILE A 151 11.66 3.70 12.78
CA ILE A 151 10.51 3.83 13.68
C ILE A 151 10.03 2.46 14.17
N GLN A 152 10.02 1.44 13.30
CA GLN A 152 9.68 0.07 13.71
C GLN A 152 10.66 -0.46 14.75
N GLU A 153 11.96 -0.30 14.51
CA GLU A 153 13.00 -0.70 15.47
C GLU A 153 12.85 0.03 16.81
N TRP A 154 12.53 1.32 16.80
CA TRP A 154 12.32 2.08 18.03
C TRP A 154 11.12 1.57 18.81
N LEU A 155 10.01 1.28 18.13
CA LEU A 155 8.78 0.77 18.75
C LEU A 155 8.92 -0.69 19.22
N GLN A 156 9.72 -1.52 18.56
CA GLN A 156 9.96 -2.91 18.97
C GLN A 156 10.82 -3.04 20.23
N LYS A 157 11.68 -2.06 20.54
CA LYS A 157 12.48 -2.02 21.78
C LYS A 157 11.63 -1.96 23.04
N TYR A 158 10.38 -1.53 22.94
CA TYR A 158 9.46 -1.35 24.07
C TYR A 158 8.26 -2.29 23.95
N PRO A 159 8.37 -3.57 24.33
CA PRO A 159 7.23 -4.46 24.38
C PRO A 159 6.20 -3.96 25.40
N ILE A 160 4.91 -4.09 25.06
CA ILE A 160 3.82 -3.79 26.00
C ILE A 160 3.65 -5.03 26.88
N PRO A 161 3.67 -4.90 28.22
CA PRO A 161 3.37 -6.03 29.10
C PRO A 161 1.98 -6.58 28.80
N SER A 162 1.87 -7.90 28.63
CA SER A 162 0.57 -8.57 28.58
C SER A 162 -0.07 -8.46 29.96
N GLY A 163 -1.07 -7.59 30.09
CA GLY A 163 -1.93 -7.50 31.27
C GLY A 163 -2.94 -8.62 31.31
#